data_AF-A0A3N8GW67-F1
#
_entry.id   AF-A0A3N8GW67-F1
#
_cell.length_a   1.000
_cell.length_b   1.000
_cell.length_c   1.000
_cell.angle_alpha   90.00
_cell.angle_beta   90.00
_cell.angle_gamma   90.00
#
_symmetry.space_group_name_H-M   'P 1'
#
loop_
_entity.id
_entity.type
_entity.pdbx_description
1 polymer ?
#
loop_
_entity_poly.entity_id
_entity_poly.type
_entity_poly.pdbx_seq_one_letter_code
_entity_poly.pdbx_strand_id
1 'polypeptide(L)'
;MSTTVATTASLKHILESPGEFSGWLYLPPTPWTLDTEGAFTEDADHTAADTPPATAPQPGWRVTLNSATIEDIVINAHDQVDEPSVAQLFDAFVFYVDNDEFILL
;
A
#
# COMPACT_ATOMS: atom_id res chain seq x y z
N MET A 1 1.89 -0.99 27.48
CA MET A 1 2.97 -1.03 26.48
C MET A 1 2.34 -1.67 25.25
N SER A 2 1.63 -0.88 24.44
CA SER A 2 0.98 -1.38 23.23
C SER A 2 2.06 -1.46 22.16
N THR A 3 2.55 -2.67 21.91
CA THR A 3 3.48 -2.93 20.81
C THR A 3 2.68 -2.77 19.52
N THR A 4 2.81 -1.64 18.84
CA THR A 4 2.31 -1.50 17.47
C THR A 4 3.03 -2.55 16.64
N VAL A 5 2.34 -3.62 16.26
CA VAL A 5 2.90 -4.67 15.42
C VAL A 5 2.89 -4.11 14.01
N ALA A 6 4.05 -3.64 13.55
CA ALA A 6 4.21 -3.29 12.15
C ALA A 6 4.28 -4.58 11.32
N THR A 7 3.32 -4.76 10.42
CA THR A 7 3.30 -5.92 9.51
C THR A 7 4.13 -5.58 8.29
N THR A 8 5.22 -6.32 8.04
CA THR A 8 6.11 -6.11 6.90
C THR A 8 5.89 -7.17 5.84
N ALA A 9 5.72 -6.76 4.58
CA ALA A 9 5.57 -7.66 3.44
C ALA A 9 6.12 -7.01 2.17
N SER A 10 6.47 -7.83 1.17
CA SER A 10 6.87 -7.32 -0.15
C SER A 10 5.67 -6.74 -0.90
N LEU A 11 5.90 -5.73 -1.74
CA LEU A 11 4.86 -5.14 -2.58
C LEU A 11 4.13 -6.18 -3.41
N LYS A 12 4.84 -7.20 -3.90
CA LYS A 12 4.23 -8.35 -4.56
C LYS A 12 3.13 -8.98 -3.70
N HIS A 13 3.46 -9.36 -2.47
CA HIS A 13 2.53 -10.05 -1.58
C HIS A 13 1.37 -9.15 -1.15
N ILE A 14 1.65 -7.86 -0.94
CA ILE A 14 0.65 -6.84 -0.61
C ILE A 14 -0.39 -6.73 -1.73
N LEU A 15 0.05 -6.72 -2.99
CA LEU A 15 -0.86 -6.60 -4.14
C LEU A 15 -1.58 -7.92 -4.47
N GLU A 16 -0.95 -9.06 -4.21
CA GLU A 16 -1.58 -10.38 -4.35
C GLU A 16 -2.68 -10.61 -3.31
N SER A 17 -2.57 -10.00 -2.12
CA SER A 17 -3.50 -10.22 -1.01
C SER A 17 -3.66 -8.96 -0.14
N PRO A 18 -4.22 -7.86 -0.68
CA PRO A 18 -4.27 -6.57 0.01
C PRO A 18 -5.13 -6.62 1.28
N GLY A 19 -6.15 -7.49 1.32
CA GLY A 19 -7.01 -7.68 2.48
C GLY A 19 -6.36 -8.39 3.68
N GLU A 20 -5.13 -8.89 3.56
CA GLU A 20 -4.37 -9.41 4.72
C GLU A 20 -3.69 -8.30 5.54
N PHE A 21 -3.68 -7.07 5.01
CA PHE A 21 -3.00 -5.93 5.63
C PHE A 21 -4.01 -4.89 6.10
N SER A 22 -3.64 -4.12 7.11
CA SER A 22 -4.49 -3.06 7.67
C SER A 22 -3.66 -1.86 8.09
N GLY A 23 -4.20 -0.67 7.90
CA GLY A 23 -3.56 0.60 8.26
C GLY A 23 -2.86 1.27 7.07
N TRP A 24 -1.79 2.00 7.35
CA TRP A 24 -1.06 2.79 6.35
C TRP A 24 0.20 2.07 5.89
N LEU A 25 0.39 1.98 4.56
CA LEU A 25 1.58 1.43 3.94
C LEU A 25 2.69 2.49 3.89
N TYR A 26 3.81 2.16 4.49
CA TYR A 26 5.05 2.91 4.40
C TYR A 26 6.01 2.21 3.45
N LEU A 27 6.65 3.00 2.59
CA LEU A 27 7.65 2.51 1.65
C LEU A 27 8.95 3.32 1.73
N PRO A 28 10.10 2.71 1.40
CA PRO A 28 11.36 3.43 1.22
C PRO A 28 11.26 4.45 0.06
N PRO A 29 12.25 5.34 -0.10
CA PRO A 29 12.31 6.20 -1.28
C PRO A 29 12.48 5.38 -2.57
N THR A 30 11.84 5.83 -3.66
CA THR A 30 11.88 5.21 -4.99
C THR A 30 13.31 5.08 -5.55
N PRO A 31 13.57 4.12 -6.47
CA PRO A 31 12.61 3.27 -7.20
C PRO A 31 12.13 2.05 -6.41
N TRP A 32 10.86 1.68 -6.65
CA TRP A 32 10.26 0.45 -6.10
C TRP A 32 10.26 -0.69 -7.10
N THR A 33 10.25 -1.90 -6.57
CA THR A 33 10.14 -3.17 -7.28
C THR A 33 9.15 -4.08 -6.55
N LEU A 34 8.71 -5.15 -7.20
CA LEU A 34 7.84 -6.16 -6.56
C LEU A 34 8.45 -6.76 -5.28
N ASP A 35 9.77 -6.85 -5.20
CA ASP A 35 10.51 -7.33 -4.03
C ASP A 35 10.75 -6.25 -2.97
N THR A 36 10.34 -5.00 -3.21
CA THR A 36 10.47 -3.92 -2.22
C THR A 36 9.60 -4.23 -1.02
N GLU A 37 10.21 -4.21 0.17
CA GLU A 37 9.50 -4.40 1.43
C GLU A 37 8.76 -3.12 1.82
N GLY A 38 7.48 -3.30 2.13
CA GLY A 38 6.60 -2.30 2.72
C GLY A 38 6.22 -2.67 4.15
N ALA A 39 5.88 -1.67 4.93
CA ALA A 39 5.51 -1.82 6.33
C ALA A 39 4.13 -1.20 6.55
N PHE A 40 3.19 -1.99 7.02
CA PHE A 40 1.89 -1.52 7.47
C PHE A 40 1.96 -1.14 8.93
N THR A 41 1.44 0.05 9.24
CA THR A 41 1.29 0.51 10.62
C THR A 41 -0.17 0.85 10.86
N GLU A 42 -0.77 0.14 11.81
CA GLU A 42 -2.07 0.47 12.38
C GLU A 42 -1.83 1.55 13.43
N ASP A 43 -2.19 2.79 13.11
CA ASP A 43 -2.00 3.88 14.06
C ASP A 43 -3.10 3.81 15.15
N ALA A 44 -2.70 3.47 16.37
CA ALA A 44 -3.60 3.22 17.49
C ALA A 44 -4.43 4.45 17.92
N ASP A 45 -4.06 5.65 17.46
CA ASP A 45 -4.75 6.91 17.74
C ASP A 45 -5.58 7.41 16.53
N HIS A 46 -5.40 6.86 15.33
CA HIS A 46 -6.12 7.32 14.14
C HIS A 46 -7.26 6.38 13.79
N THR A 47 -8.31 6.43 14.60
CA THR A 47 -9.64 6.01 14.18
C THR A 47 -10.05 6.83 12.95
N ALA A 48 -10.03 6.24 11.76
CA ALA A 48 -10.70 6.76 10.57
C ALA A 48 -10.34 8.20 10.16
N ALA A 49 -9.11 8.65 10.39
CA ALA A 49 -8.67 9.95 9.89
C ALA A 49 -8.03 9.77 8.50
N ASP A 50 -8.54 10.51 7.52
CA ASP A 50 -8.02 10.73 6.15
C ASP A 50 -6.60 11.36 6.13
N THR A 51 -5.90 11.34 7.27
CA THR A 51 -4.62 12.03 7.47
C THR A 51 -3.55 10.99 7.73
N PRO A 52 -2.48 10.96 6.93
CA PRO A 52 -1.42 9.98 7.11
C PRO A 52 -0.71 10.20 8.45
N PRO A 53 -0.30 9.12 9.15
CA PRO A 53 0.36 9.28 10.43
C PRO A 53 1.72 9.95 10.26
N ALA A 54 1.98 10.98 11.07
CA ALA A 54 3.16 11.83 10.95
C ALA A 54 4.49 11.10 11.24
N THR A 55 4.44 9.89 11.80
CA THR A 55 5.63 9.16 12.24
C THR A 55 5.83 7.93 11.36
N ALA A 56 6.81 7.97 10.47
CA ALA A 56 7.22 6.78 9.74
C ALA A 56 7.87 5.77 10.70
N PRO A 57 7.63 4.45 10.52
CA PRO A 57 8.25 3.42 11.35
C PRO A 57 9.77 3.38 11.20
N GLN A 58 10.28 3.86 10.06
CA GLN A 58 11.70 3.92 9.75
C GLN A 58 12.12 5.31 9.23
N PRO A 59 13.34 5.77 9.56
CA PRO A 59 13.86 7.03 9.07
C PRO A 59 13.98 7.00 7.53
N GLY A 60 13.34 7.97 6.87
CA GLY A 60 13.36 8.11 5.41
C GLY A 60 12.26 7.35 4.66
N TRP A 61 11.47 6.53 5.35
CA TRP A 61 10.28 5.93 4.75
C TRP A 61 9.15 6.96 4.71
N ARG A 62 8.36 6.91 3.64
CA ARG A 62 7.19 7.78 3.47
C ARG A 62 5.92 6.95 3.54
N VAL A 63 4.91 7.53 4.17
CA VAL A 63 3.53 7.06 4.03
C VAL A 63 3.12 7.17 2.58
N THR A 64 2.49 6.13 2.05
CA THR A 64 2.09 6.05 0.64
C THR A 64 0.58 6.00 0.53
N LEU A 65 -0.01 4.82 0.70
CA LEU A 65 -1.45 4.60 0.63
C LEU A 65 -1.94 3.86 1.88
N ASN A 66 -3.23 3.96 2.16
CA ASN A 66 -3.86 3.11 3.17
C ASN A 66 -4.26 1.75 2.54
N SER A 67 -4.48 0.73 3.37
CA SER A 67 -4.86 -0.61 2.91
C SER A 67 -6.13 -0.60 2.07
N ALA A 68 -7.14 0.19 2.44
CA ALA A 68 -8.39 0.27 1.69
C ALA A 68 -8.19 0.80 0.25
N THR A 69 -7.36 1.84 0.07
CA THR A 69 -7.00 2.36 -1.25
C THR A 69 -6.24 1.33 -2.07
N ILE A 70 -5.36 0.54 -1.44
CA ILE A 70 -4.66 -0.56 -2.13
C ILE A 70 -5.65 -1.65 -2.56
N GLU A 71 -6.62 -1.99 -1.71
CA GLU A 71 -7.70 -2.92 -2.06
C GLU A 71 -8.53 -2.38 -3.25
N ASP A 72 -8.92 -1.11 -3.23
CA ASP A 72 -9.63 -0.47 -4.33
C ASP A 72 -8.82 -0.51 -5.64
N ILE A 73 -7.50 -0.30 -5.59
CA ILE A 73 -6.62 -0.40 -6.77
C ILE A 73 -6.66 -1.82 -7.37
N VAL A 74 -6.57 -2.84 -6.52
CA VAL A 74 -6.60 -4.25 -6.96
C VAL A 74 -7.98 -4.61 -7.51
N ILE A 75 -9.07 -4.17 -6.87
CA ILE A 75 -10.44 -4.36 -7.35
C ILE A 75 -10.63 -3.67 -8.71
N ASN A 76 -10.18 -2.42 -8.85
CA ASN A 76 -10.25 -1.69 -10.11
C ASN A 76 -9.46 -2.38 -11.24
N ALA A 77 -8.30 -2.95 -10.93
CA ALA A 77 -7.53 -3.71 -11.91
C ALA A 77 -8.26 -4.98 -12.36
N HIS A 78 -8.91 -5.68 -11.43
CA HIS A 78 -9.73 -6.86 -11.72
C HIS A 78 -11.03 -6.54 -12.48
N ASP A 79 -11.58 -5.34 -12.32
CA ASP A 79 -12.76 -4.89 -13.09
C ASP A 79 -12.40 -4.64 -14.56
N GLN A 80 -11.16 -4.22 -14.83
CA GLN A 80 -10.65 -3.95 -16.19
C GLN A 80 -10.07 -5.20 -16.86
N VAL A 81 -9.41 -6.07 -16.10
CA VAL A 81 -8.73 -7.27 -16.59
C VAL A 81 -9.15 -8.46 -15.72
N ASP A 82 -9.72 -9.52 -16.31
CA ASP A 82 -10.22 -10.69 -15.55
C ASP A 82 -9.19 -11.24 -14.54
N GLU A 83 -7.94 -11.41 -14.97
CA GLU A 83 -6.82 -11.88 -14.15
C GLU A 83 -5.60 -10.98 -14.39
N PRO A 84 -5.49 -9.81 -13.71
CA PRO A 84 -4.36 -8.92 -13.86
C PRO A 84 -3.12 -9.58 -13.27
N SER A 85 -2.00 -9.49 -13.99
CA SER A 85 -0.72 -9.93 -13.46
C SER A 85 -0.28 -9.04 -12.30
N VAL A 86 0.52 -9.57 -11.37
CA VAL A 86 1.08 -8.76 -10.27
C VAL A 86 1.90 -7.56 -10.77
N ALA A 87 2.46 -7.65 -11.97
CA ALA A 87 3.14 -6.52 -12.61
C ALA A 87 2.15 -5.40 -12.99
N GLN A 88 0.95 -5.73 -13.48
CA GLN A 88 -0.11 -4.74 -13.75
C GLN A 88 -0.66 -4.13 -12.46
N LEU A 89 -0.85 -4.94 -11.41
CA LEU A 89 -1.25 -4.43 -10.09
C LEU A 89 -0.20 -3.45 -9.53
N PHE A 90 1.08 -3.77 -9.72
CA PHE A 90 2.17 -2.89 -9.30
C PHE A 90 2.22 -1.60 -10.10
N ASP A 91 2.03 -1.67 -11.42
CA ASP A 91 1.95 -0.48 -12.27
C ASP A 91 0.78 0.41 -11.84
N ALA A 92 -0.40 -0.17 -11.61
CA ALA A 92 -1.57 0.53 -11.09
C ALA A 92 -1.33 1.18 -9.72
N PHE A 93 -0.65 0.46 -8.82
CA PHE A 93 -0.26 1.00 -7.51
C PHE A 93 0.69 2.19 -7.64
N VAL A 94 1.76 2.07 -8.43
CA VAL A 94 2.73 3.16 -8.63
C VAL A 94 2.06 4.36 -9.30
N PHE A 95 1.21 4.11 -10.29
CA PHE A 95 0.45 5.15 -10.97
C PHE A 95 -0.46 5.91 -10.02
N TYR A 96 -1.22 5.20 -9.16
CA TYR A 96 -2.08 5.82 -8.17
C TYR A 96 -1.27 6.65 -7.17
N VAL A 97 -0.11 6.17 -6.70
CA VAL A 97 0.74 6.95 -5.80
C VAL A 97 1.23 8.26 -6.42
N ASP A 98 1.48 8.28 -7.73
CA ASP A 98 1.99 9.46 -8.44
C ASP A 98 0.88 10.43 -8.88
N ASN A 99 -0.30 9.91 -9.23
CA ASN A 99 -1.40 10.67 -9.84
C ASN A 99 -2.62 10.84 -8.93
N ASP A 100 -2.72 10.08 -7.84
CA ASP A 100 -3.91 9.95 -6.98
C ASP A 100 -5.16 9.51 -7.77
N GLU A 101 -4.97 8.75 -8.85
CA GLU A 101 -6.02 8.29 -9.76
C GLU A 101 -5.82 6.81 -10.15
N PHE A 102 -6.91 6.13 -10.47
CA PHE A 102 -6.86 4.76 -10.99
C PHE A 102 -6.33 4.75 -12.43
N ILE A 103 -5.33 3.89 -12.69
CA ILE A 103 -4.84 3.67 -14.05
C ILE A 103 -5.90 2.94 -14.90
N LEU A 104 -5.85 3.15 -16.20
CA LEU A 104 -6.55 2.34 -17.20
C LEU A 104 -5.60 1.25 -17.72
N LEU A 105 -5.97 -0.02 -17.55
CA LEU A 105 -5.15 -1.21 -17.87
C LEU A 105 -5.45 -1.83 -19.25
#